data_AF-A0A7C7IJE5-F1
#
_entry.id   AF-A0A7C7IJE5-F1
#
_cell.length_a   1.000
_cell.length_b   1.000
_cell.length_c   1.000
_cell.angle_alpha   90.00
_cell.angle_beta   90.00
_cell.angle_gamma   90.00
#
_symmetry.space_group_name_H-M   'P 1'
#
loop_
_entity.id
_entity.type
_entity.pdbx_description
1 polymer ?
#
loop_
_entity_poly.entity_id
_entity_poly.type
_entity_poly.pdbx_seq_one_letter_code
_entity_poly.pdbx_strand_id
1 'polypeptide(L)'
;MSTLGKIDSGTPIIKSGFSNKGDIVGIIGVSKLDLTYSDLKGSEYENFFYNTITGIPSIDLNLEKNVHNINRKLVKNKFLKSANDCSDGGLITTLLEKCFIGNLGFEFTKPISKEKLVPTLFGECNSRIVISADQNNKINIEKALSKSNVPFLWIGKVTEKNLKINNQININLTELKNKWSTKLNHISH
;
A
#
# COMPACT_ATOMS: atom_id res chain seq x y z
N MET A 1 -14.19 -11.28 -9.92
CA MET A 1 -14.47 -12.40 -8.99
C MET A 1 -15.10 -11.80 -7.74
N SER A 2 -16.25 -12.30 -7.29
CA SER A 2 -16.86 -11.85 -6.03
C SER A 2 -16.63 -12.90 -4.95
N THR A 3 -16.20 -12.48 -3.76
CA THR A 3 -15.92 -13.37 -2.63
C THR A 3 -16.77 -13.00 -1.41
N LEU A 4 -17.36 -13.99 -0.75
CA LEU A 4 -18.06 -13.81 0.53
C LEU A 4 -17.17 -14.32 1.67
N GLY A 5 -16.92 -13.47 2.67
CA GLY A 5 -16.14 -13.82 3.87
C GLY A 5 -16.96 -13.65 5.14
N LYS A 6 -16.86 -14.59 6.08
CA LYS A 6 -17.43 -14.45 7.42
C LYS A 6 -16.42 -13.73 8.32
N ILE A 7 -16.87 -12.64 8.94
CA ILE A 7 -16.08 -11.93 9.96
C ILE A 7 -16.46 -12.49 11.33
N ASP A 8 -15.48 -13.01 12.07
CA ASP A 8 -15.69 -13.51 13.42
C ASP A 8 -16.10 -12.37 14.37
N SER A 9 -17.02 -12.66 15.29
CA SER A 9 -17.47 -11.71 16.31
C SER A 9 -16.28 -11.14 17.10
N GLY A 10 -16.27 -9.83 17.29
CA GLY A 10 -15.20 -9.09 17.97
C GLY A 10 -13.99 -8.76 17.12
N THR A 11 -13.92 -9.20 15.85
CA THR A 11 -12.88 -8.75 14.91
C THR A 11 -13.16 -7.30 14.52
N PRO A 12 -12.20 -6.37 14.73
CA PRO A 12 -12.42 -4.97 14.38
C PRO A 12 -12.47 -4.78 12.86
N ILE A 13 -13.39 -3.93 12.41
CA ILE A 13 -13.37 -3.40 11.04
C ILE A 13 -12.34 -2.27 11.04
N ILE A 14 -11.25 -2.47 10.29
CA ILE A 14 -10.19 -1.47 10.14
C ILE A 14 -10.48 -0.56 8.94
N LYS A 15 -10.00 0.67 9.00
CA LYS A 15 -10.23 1.67 7.94
C LYS A 15 -9.34 1.37 6.72
N SER A 16 -9.79 1.82 5.56
CA SER A 16 -8.94 1.92 4.36
C SER A 16 -7.98 3.10 4.46
N GLY A 17 -8.46 4.29 4.84
CA GLY A 17 -7.64 5.49 4.95
C GLY A 17 -6.65 5.51 6.11
N PHE A 18 -5.62 6.35 5.99
CA PHE A 18 -4.79 6.72 7.13
C PHE A 18 -5.62 7.39 8.22
N SER A 19 -5.27 7.11 9.48
CA SER A 19 -6.09 7.54 10.62
C SER A 19 -5.47 8.69 11.40
N ASN A 20 -4.18 8.60 11.75
CA ASN A 20 -3.54 9.63 12.56
C ASN A 20 -2.19 10.05 11.96
N LYS A 21 -1.87 11.34 12.08
CA LYS A 21 -0.51 11.84 11.87
C LYS A 21 0.45 11.13 12.83
N GLY A 22 1.60 10.69 12.32
CA GLY A 22 2.61 9.98 13.09
C GLY A 22 2.44 8.46 13.14
N ASP A 23 1.33 7.92 12.64
CA ASP A 23 1.20 6.47 12.42
C ASP A 23 2.36 5.98 11.53
N ILE A 24 2.95 4.84 11.89
CA ILE A 24 3.94 4.17 11.05
C ILE A 24 3.27 3.39 9.94
N VAL A 25 3.92 3.35 8.78
CA VAL A 25 3.39 2.69 7.58
C VAL A 25 4.39 1.66 7.07
N GLY A 26 3.90 0.45 6.82
CA GLY A 26 4.69 -0.66 6.32
C GLY A 26 3.97 -1.44 5.24
N ILE A 27 4.71 -2.32 4.58
CA ILE A 27 4.20 -3.25 3.58
C ILE A 27 4.47 -4.67 4.09
N ILE A 28 3.41 -5.49 4.18
CA ILE A 28 3.50 -6.94 4.37
C ILE A 28 3.67 -7.58 2.99
N GLY A 29 4.56 -8.58 2.87
CA GLY A 29 4.83 -9.30 1.64
C GLY A 29 6.09 -8.88 0.89
N VAL A 30 6.80 -7.85 1.35
CA VAL A 30 8.07 -7.40 0.75
C VAL A 30 9.14 -7.16 1.80
N SER A 31 10.39 -7.48 1.50
CA SER A 31 11.54 -7.19 2.38
C SER A 31 12.34 -5.97 1.93
N LYS A 32 12.14 -5.50 0.69
CA LYS A 32 12.86 -4.40 0.06
C LYS A 32 12.00 -3.73 -1.02
N LEU A 33 12.34 -2.47 -1.32
CA LEU A 33 11.76 -1.70 -2.41
C LEU A 33 12.72 -1.76 -3.60
N ASP A 34 12.71 -2.87 -4.32
CA ASP A 34 13.71 -3.15 -5.36
C ASP A 34 13.15 -3.63 -6.68
N LEU A 35 11.88 -3.34 -6.93
CA LEU A 35 11.28 -3.56 -8.23
C LEU A 35 12.11 -2.87 -9.33
N THR A 36 12.06 -3.49 -10.49
CA THR A 36 12.79 -3.12 -11.70
C THR A 36 11.81 -2.87 -12.84
N TYR A 37 12.30 -2.34 -13.95
CA TYR A 37 11.43 -2.06 -15.11
C TYR A 37 10.75 -3.31 -15.69
N SER A 38 11.26 -4.53 -15.46
CA SER A 38 10.54 -5.74 -15.85
C SER A 38 9.27 -5.96 -15.04
N ASP A 39 9.21 -5.45 -13.81
CA ASP A 39 8.05 -5.56 -12.91
C ASP A 39 6.95 -4.53 -13.24
N LEU A 40 7.18 -3.66 -14.24
CA LEU A 40 6.15 -2.79 -14.81
C LEU A 40 5.38 -3.48 -15.95
N LYS A 41 5.88 -4.59 -16.49
CA LYS A 41 5.19 -5.29 -17.57
C LYS A 41 3.86 -5.84 -17.07
N GLY A 42 2.80 -5.64 -17.83
CA GLY A 42 1.45 -6.06 -17.46
C GLY A 42 0.73 -5.13 -16.50
N SER A 43 1.33 -3.97 -16.15
CA SER A 43 0.73 -2.99 -15.25
C SER A 43 -0.02 -1.88 -15.99
N GLU A 44 -0.88 -1.15 -15.28
CA GLU A 44 -1.52 0.06 -15.79
C GLU A 44 -0.50 1.13 -16.21
N TYR A 45 0.71 1.13 -15.62
CA TYR A 45 1.78 2.00 -16.07
C TYR A 45 2.24 1.68 -17.50
N GLU A 46 2.40 0.39 -17.84
CA GLU A 46 2.77 -0.02 -19.19
C GLU A 46 1.67 0.36 -20.19
N ASN A 47 0.42 0.08 -19.82
CA ASN A 47 -0.73 0.41 -20.62
C ASN A 47 -0.82 1.91 -20.89
N PHE A 48 -0.68 2.75 -19.86
CA PHE A 48 -0.83 4.20 -19.98
C PHE A 48 0.30 4.87 -20.78
N PHE A 49 1.56 4.47 -20.57
CA PHE A 49 2.71 5.15 -21.20
C PHE A 49 3.09 4.55 -22.56
N TYR A 50 2.80 3.26 -22.78
CA TYR A 50 3.25 2.54 -23.98
C TYR A 50 2.10 1.94 -24.79
N ASN A 51 0.84 2.11 -24.36
CA ASN A 51 -0.36 1.56 -25.02
C ASN A 51 -0.23 0.05 -25.30
N THR A 52 0.39 -0.69 -24.37
CA THR A 52 0.63 -2.13 -24.49
C THR A 52 0.56 -2.80 -23.12
N ILE A 53 0.30 -4.10 -23.11
CA ILE A 53 0.29 -4.97 -21.93
C ILE A 53 1.02 -6.25 -22.30
N THR A 54 2.25 -6.42 -21.82
CA THR A 54 3.13 -7.52 -22.25
C THR A 54 3.50 -8.51 -21.14
N GLY A 55 3.23 -8.16 -19.87
CA GLY A 55 3.51 -9.01 -18.71
C GLY A 55 2.33 -9.87 -18.29
N ILE A 56 2.63 -11.06 -17.77
CA ILE A 56 1.65 -11.94 -17.13
C ILE A 56 1.88 -11.86 -15.61
N PRO A 57 0.88 -11.45 -14.81
CA PRO A 57 1.02 -11.44 -13.36
C PRO A 57 1.32 -12.84 -12.83
N SER A 58 2.44 -12.98 -12.12
CA SER A 58 2.74 -14.20 -11.35
C SER A 58 2.28 -14.04 -9.91
N ILE A 59 1.76 -15.11 -9.31
CA ILE A 59 1.37 -15.13 -7.90
C ILE A 59 1.94 -16.36 -7.20
N ASP A 60 2.60 -16.15 -6.07
CA ASP A 60 2.93 -17.22 -5.13
C ASP A 60 1.74 -17.38 -4.17
N LEU A 61 0.96 -18.44 -4.39
CA LEU A 61 -0.24 -18.72 -3.60
C LEU A 61 0.06 -18.99 -2.12
N ASN A 62 1.25 -19.51 -1.79
CA ASN A 62 1.65 -19.72 -0.41
C ASN A 62 1.97 -18.39 0.27
N LEU A 63 2.71 -17.52 -0.42
CA LEU A 63 2.96 -16.16 0.06
C LEU A 63 1.65 -15.39 0.25
N GLU A 64 0.77 -15.39 -0.76
CA GLU A 64 -0.55 -14.74 -0.71
C GLU A 64 -1.34 -15.19 0.52
N LYS A 65 -1.48 -16.50 0.69
CA LYS A 65 -2.16 -17.09 1.84
C LYS A 65 -1.55 -16.65 3.16
N ASN A 66 -0.22 -16.66 3.26
CA ASN A 66 0.49 -16.28 4.49
C ASN A 66 0.35 -14.79 4.80
N VAL A 67 0.44 -13.92 3.80
CA VAL A 67 0.22 -12.47 3.90
C VAL A 67 -1.19 -12.17 4.43
N HIS A 68 -2.22 -12.80 3.87
CA HIS A 68 -3.59 -12.63 4.35
C HIS A 68 -3.80 -13.20 5.76
N ASN A 69 -3.22 -14.36 6.07
CA ASN A 69 -3.30 -14.97 7.40
C ASN A 69 -2.71 -14.05 8.48
N ILE A 70 -1.50 -13.52 8.24
CA ILE A 70 -0.86 -12.63 9.22
C ILE A 70 -1.59 -11.30 9.32
N ASN A 71 -2.07 -10.73 8.21
CA ASN A 71 -2.89 -9.52 8.22
C ASN A 71 -4.13 -9.69 9.11
N ARG A 72 -4.92 -10.76 8.92
CA ARG A 72 -6.10 -11.03 9.77
C ARG A 72 -5.74 -11.18 11.24
N LYS A 73 -4.60 -11.80 11.56
CA LYS A 73 -4.10 -11.92 12.94
C LYS A 73 -3.76 -10.55 13.55
N LEU A 74 -3.09 -9.67 12.80
CA LEU A 74 -2.75 -8.32 13.24
C LEU A 74 -4.01 -7.47 13.48
N VAL A 75 -5.01 -7.59 12.60
CA VAL A 75 -6.33 -6.95 12.75
C VAL A 75 -7.05 -7.47 13.99
N LYS A 76 -7.14 -8.78 14.18
CA LYS A 76 -7.80 -9.40 15.34
C LYS A 76 -7.20 -8.95 16.67
N ASN A 77 -5.87 -8.74 16.71
CA ASN A 77 -5.16 -8.25 17.88
C ASN A 77 -5.21 -6.71 18.05
N LYS A 78 -5.95 -5.99 17.20
CA LYS A 78 -6.08 -4.52 17.23
C LYS A 78 -4.75 -3.77 17.07
N PHE A 79 -3.79 -4.38 16.36
CA PHE A 79 -2.48 -3.76 16.15
C PHE A 79 -2.49 -2.73 15.01
N LEU A 80 -3.36 -2.90 14.02
CA LEU A 80 -3.43 -2.07 12.82
C LEU A 80 -4.50 -0.98 12.94
N LYS A 81 -4.23 0.18 12.34
CA LYS A 81 -5.17 1.28 12.11
C LYS A 81 -5.80 1.21 10.72
N SER A 82 -5.03 0.77 9.73
CA SER A 82 -5.50 0.56 8.36
C SER A 82 -4.72 -0.56 7.67
N ALA A 83 -5.32 -1.17 6.64
CA ALA A 83 -4.68 -2.15 5.77
C ALA A 83 -5.37 -2.17 4.40
N ASN A 84 -4.61 -2.09 3.31
CA ASN A 84 -5.09 -2.23 1.93
C ASN A 84 -4.08 -3.00 1.10
N ASP A 85 -4.57 -3.85 0.19
CA ASP A 85 -3.75 -4.48 -0.82
C ASP A 85 -3.16 -3.46 -1.80
N CYS A 86 -1.99 -3.78 -2.36
CA CYS A 86 -1.48 -3.09 -3.54
C CYS A 86 -1.96 -3.81 -4.80
N SER A 87 -2.85 -3.18 -5.54
CA SER A 87 -3.42 -3.67 -6.80
C SER A 87 -3.08 -2.71 -7.94
N ASP A 88 -4.08 -2.24 -8.67
CA ASP A 88 -3.94 -1.48 -9.91
C ASP A 88 -3.27 -0.11 -9.67
N GLY A 89 -2.33 0.24 -10.55
CA GLY A 89 -1.47 1.42 -10.43
C GLY A 89 -0.40 1.32 -9.33
N GLY A 90 -0.30 0.20 -8.62
CA GLY A 90 0.79 -0.13 -7.72
C GLY A 90 0.79 0.63 -6.38
N LEU A 91 1.95 0.66 -5.74
CA LEU A 91 2.13 1.21 -4.39
C LEU A 91 1.72 2.68 -4.29
N ILE A 92 1.96 3.47 -5.33
CA ILE A 92 1.63 4.90 -5.34
C ILE A 92 0.12 5.14 -5.27
N THR A 93 -0.68 4.37 -6.02
CA THR A 93 -2.14 4.46 -5.99
C THR A 93 -2.65 4.11 -4.61
N THR A 94 -2.21 2.99 -4.04
CA THR A 94 -2.59 2.57 -2.68
C THR A 94 -2.26 3.66 -1.65
N LEU A 95 -1.07 4.26 -1.70
CA LEU A 95 -0.70 5.33 -0.77
C LEU A 95 -1.57 6.59 -0.97
N LEU A 96 -1.84 6.98 -2.21
CA LEU A 96 -2.68 8.14 -2.52
C LEU A 96 -4.13 7.95 -2.04
N GLU A 97 -4.73 6.79 -2.31
CA GLU A 97 -6.07 6.47 -1.84
C GLU A 97 -6.17 6.54 -0.31
N LYS A 98 -5.19 5.93 0.38
CA LYS A 98 -5.14 5.95 1.85
C LYS A 98 -5.01 7.38 2.38
N CYS A 99 -4.19 8.21 1.74
CA CYS A 99 -4.08 9.63 2.05
C CYS A 99 -5.38 10.39 1.80
N PHE A 100 -6.04 10.18 0.65
CA PHE A 100 -7.27 10.89 0.28
C PHE A 100 -8.43 10.56 1.22
N ILE A 101 -8.60 9.28 1.57
CA ILE A 101 -9.63 8.82 2.51
C ILE A 101 -9.36 9.39 3.91
N GLY A 102 -8.09 9.40 4.33
CA GLY A 102 -7.68 9.94 5.64
C GLY A 102 -7.62 11.47 5.71
N ASN A 103 -7.63 12.16 4.56
CA ASN A 103 -7.26 13.58 4.46
C ASN A 103 -5.90 13.88 5.11
N LEU A 104 -4.94 12.98 4.91
CA LEU A 104 -3.60 13.02 5.50
C LEU A 104 -2.52 12.90 4.42
N GLY A 105 -1.27 13.15 4.80
CA GLY A 105 -0.09 12.98 3.96
C GLY A 105 0.68 11.71 4.28
N PHE A 106 1.75 11.48 3.51
CA PHE A 106 2.66 10.36 3.71
C PHE A 106 4.09 10.76 3.39
N GLU A 107 5.04 10.34 4.20
CA GLU A 107 6.46 10.57 3.98
C GLU A 107 7.20 9.23 4.01
N PHE A 108 7.86 8.90 2.90
CA PHE A 108 8.82 7.80 2.87
C PHE A 108 10.00 8.13 3.78
N THR A 109 10.34 7.22 4.68
CA THR A 109 11.53 7.31 5.54
C THR A 109 12.67 6.44 5.05
N LYS A 110 12.43 5.62 4.02
CA LYS A 110 13.46 4.85 3.32
C LYS A 110 13.73 5.47 1.95
N PRO A 111 14.96 5.89 1.65
CA PRO A 111 15.28 6.43 0.34
C PRO A 111 15.16 5.34 -0.72
N ILE A 112 14.55 5.69 -1.85
CA ILE A 112 14.47 4.84 -3.04
C ILE A 112 15.47 5.38 -4.06
N SER A 113 16.30 4.56 -4.68
CA SER A 113 17.23 5.06 -5.69
C SER A 113 16.48 5.55 -6.94
N LYS A 114 17.06 6.49 -7.69
CA LYS A 114 16.39 7.14 -8.82
C LYS A 114 15.98 6.11 -9.88
N GLU A 115 16.83 5.13 -10.15
CA GLU A 115 16.57 4.06 -11.11
C GLU A 115 15.47 3.08 -10.68
N LYS A 116 15.19 2.98 -9.37
CA LYS A 116 14.15 2.11 -8.81
C LYS A 116 12.84 2.83 -8.50
N LEU A 117 12.83 4.16 -8.53
CA LEU A 117 11.70 4.98 -8.09
C LEU A 117 10.42 4.63 -8.87
N VAL A 118 10.48 4.65 -10.20
CA VAL A 118 9.29 4.39 -11.04
C VAL A 118 8.81 2.94 -10.87
N PRO A 119 9.64 1.90 -11.06
CA PRO A 119 9.25 0.52 -10.79
C PRO A 119 8.68 0.27 -9.39
N THR A 120 9.27 0.86 -8.35
CA THR A 120 8.81 0.67 -6.97
C THR A 120 7.41 1.24 -6.75
N LEU A 121 7.16 2.42 -7.33
CA LEU A 121 5.91 3.14 -7.14
C LEU A 121 4.77 2.55 -7.98
N PHE A 122 5.05 2.21 -9.22
CA PHE A 122 4.03 1.84 -10.21
C PHE A 122 3.97 0.34 -10.52
N GLY A 123 4.94 -0.46 -10.06
CA GLY A 123 4.93 -1.91 -10.27
C GLY A 123 3.76 -2.58 -9.55
N GLU A 124 3.04 -3.42 -10.28
CA GLU A 124 1.86 -4.16 -9.82
C GLU A 124 2.25 -5.60 -9.48
N CYS A 125 2.78 -5.77 -8.27
CA CYS A 125 3.10 -7.09 -7.72
C CYS A 125 2.03 -7.53 -6.71
N ASN A 126 1.61 -8.78 -6.83
CA ASN A 126 0.68 -9.46 -5.92
C ASN A 126 1.27 -9.64 -4.52
N SER A 127 0.43 -10.07 -3.57
CA SER A 127 0.84 -10.43 -2.21
C SER A 127 1.44 -9.29 -1.38
N ARG A 128 0.99 -8.05 -1.61
CA ARG A 128 1.42 -6.86 -0.86
C ARG A 128 0.25 -6.20 -0.17
N ILE A 129 0.39 -5.92 1.13
CA ILE A 129 -0.60 -5.16 1.90
C ILE A 129 0.09 -3.98 2.60
N VAL A 130 -0.33 -2.76 2.28
CA VAL A 130 0.07 -1.53 2.97
C VAL A 130 -0.73 -1.41 4.25
N ILE A 131 -0.03 -1.44 5.38
CA ILE A 131 -0.58 -1.28 6.72
C ILE A 131 -0.18 0.06 7.34
N SER A 132 -1.03 0.59 8.21
CA SER A 132 -0.64 1.64 9.17
C SER A 132 -0.92 1.21 10.59
N ALA A 133 -0.11 1.67 11.54
CA ALA A 133 -0.24 1.36 12.95
C ALA A 133 0.26 2.49 13.84
N ASP A 134 -0.17 2.47 15.09
CA ASP A 134 0.40 3.30 16.14
C ASP A 134 1.86 2.86 16.41
N GLN A 135 2.76 3.82 16.66
CA GLN A 135 4.16 3.56 16.96
C GLN A 135 4.34 2.56 18.14
N ASN A 136 3.45 2.60 19.13
CA ASN A 136 3.48 1.71 20.29
C ASN A 136 3.24 0.25 19.92
N ASN A 137 2.57 -0.03 18.79
CA ASN A 137 2.33 -1.39 18.31
C ASN A 137 3.49 -1.96 17.49
N LYS A 138 4.51 -1.16 17.16
CA LYS A 138 5.61 -1.56 16.27
C LYS A 138 6.24 -2.90 16.68
N ILE A 139 6.68 -3.00 17.94
CA ILE A 139 7.37 -4.20 18.45
C ILE A 139 6.46 -5.43 18.40
N ASN A 140 5.16 -5.26 18.71
CA ASN A 140 4.20 -6.36 18.68
C ASN A 140 3.92 -6.85 17.24
N ILE A 141 3.86 -5.92 16.29
CA ILE A 141 3.70 -6.23 14.86
C ILE A 141 4.94 -6.98 14.34
N GLU A 142 6.15 -6.49 14.62
CA GLU A 142 7.40 -7.13 14.20
C GLU A 142 7.56 -8.54 14.80
N LYS A 143 7.20 -8.72 16.07
CA LYS A 143 7.16 -10.05 16.73
C LYS A 143 6.14 -10.99 16.10
N ALA A 144 4.99 -10.49 15.66
CA ALA A 144 3.99 -11.32 14.99
C ALA A 144 4.45 -11.72 13.57
N LEU A 145 5.06 -10.79 12.83
CA LEU A 145 5.54 -11.00 11.46
C LEU A 145 6.74 -11.96 11.41
N SER A 146 7.72 -11.78 12.30
CA SER A 146 8.87 -12.70 12.41
C SER A 146 8.48 -14.16 12.66
N LYS A 147 7.41 -14.40 13.42
CA LYS A 147 6.86 -15.76 13.64
C LYS A 147 6.13 -16.35 12.42
N SER A 148 5.76 -15.53 11.45
CA SER A 148 4.97 -15.94 10.28
C SER A 148 5.81 -16.25 9.03
N ASN A 149 7.14 -16.01 9.08
CA ASN A 149 8.05 -16.08 7.93
C ASN A 149 7.55 -15.27 6.71
N VAL A 150 6.73 -14.24 6.93
CA VAL A 150 6.25 -13.33 5.90
C VAL A 150 7.18 -12.12 5.85
N PRO A 151 7.76 -11.78 4.69
CA PRO A 151 8.60 -10.61 4.56
C PRO A 151 7.79 -9.34 4.87
N PHE A 152 8.43 -8.36 5.49
CA PHE A 152 7.78 -7.07 5.77
C PHE A 152 8.79 -5.93 5.75
N LEU A 153 8.29 -4.73 5.51
CA LEU A 153 9.10 -3.53 5.41
C LEU A 153 8.36 -2.31 5.94
N TRP A 154 8.91 -1.63 6.95
CA TRP A 154 8.49 -0.27 7.27
C TRP A 154 9.02 0.69 6.20
N ILE A 155 8.14 1.52 5.64
CA ILE A 155 8.45 2.39 4.49
C ILE A 155 8.37 3.87 4.83
N GLY A 156 7.61 4.24 5.86
CA GLY A 156 7.38 5.65 6.14
C GLY A 156 6.45 5.90 7.31
N LYS A 157 5.93 7.12 7.34
CA LYS A 157 4.99 7.61 8.36
C LYS A 157 3.92 8.50 7.75
N VAL A 158 2.77 8.52 8.39
CA VAL A 158 1.66 9.41 8.04
C VAL A 158 2.01 10.84 8.47
N THR A 159 1.76 11.80 7.58
CA THR A 159 1.97 13.24 7.79
C THR A 159 0.67 14.00 7.56
N GLU A 160 0.71 15.34 7.50
CA GLU A 160 -0.52 16.15 7.43
C GLU A 160 -1.13 16.24 6.03
N LYS A 161 -0.39 16.70 5.01
CA LYS A 161 -1.01 17.03 3.71
C LYS A 161 -0.20 16.68 2.48
N ASN A 162 1.08 16.35 2.64
CA ASN A 162 1.96 16.14 1.50
C ASN A 162 2.31 14.67 1.34
N LEU A 163 2.39 14.23 0.09
CA LEU A 163 3.11 13.02 -0.27
C LEU A 163 4.57 13.41 -0.54
N LYS A 164 5.48 12.85 0.26
CA LYS A 164 6.93 13.07 0.17
C LYS A 164 7.65 11.76 -0.14
N ILE A 165 8.40 11.74 -1.23
CA ILE A 165 9.22 10.60 -1.66
C ILE A 165 10.61 11.13 -2.00
N ASN A 166 11.61 10.73 -1.21
CA ASN A 166 12.96 11.30 -1.25
C ASN A 166 12.92 12.84 -1.22
N ASN A 167 13.87 13.48 -1.92
CA ASN A 167 13.87 14.90 -2.22
C ASN A 167 13.22 15.22 -3.58
N GLN A 168 12.70 14.21 -4.29
CA GLN A 168 12.27 14.33 -5.69
C GLN A 168 10.77 14.63 -5.82
N ILE A 169 9.97 14.14 -4.88
CA ILE A 169 8.52 14.26 -4.92
C ILE A 169 8.06 14.91 -3.61
N ASN A 170 7.40 16.05 -3.72
CA ASN A 170 6.72 16.74 -2.62
C ASN A 170 5.42 17.35 -3.16
N ILE A 171 4.33 16.60 -3.09
CA ILE A 171 3.04 16.96 -3.70
C ILE A 171 2.05 17.31 -2.59
N ASN A 172 1.39 18.48 -2.70
CA ASN A 172 0.25 18.81 -1.85
C ASN A 172 -0.99 18.03 -2.29
N LEU A 173 -1.53 17.21 -1.40
CA LEU A 173 -2.61 16.28 -1.74
C LEU A 173 -3.99 16.94 -1.80
N THR A 174 -4.13 18.19 -1.32
CA THR A 174 -5.40 18.93 -1.37
C THR A 174 -5.83 19.16 -2.82
N GLU A 175 -4.91 19.59 -3.68
CA GLU A 175 -5.18 19.86 -5.09
C GLU A 175 -5.38 18.57 -5.89
N LEU A 176 -4.58 17.54 -5.56
CA LEU A 176 -4.63 16.26 -6.25
C LEU A 176 -5.93 15.51 -5.97
N LYS A 177 -6.42 15.56 -4.73
CA LYS A 177 -7.70 14.94 -4.33
C LYS A 177 -8.88 15.49 -5.12
N ASN A 178 -8.91 16.79 -5.38
CA ASN A 178 -9.96 17.42 -6.17
C ASN A 178 -9.96 16.94 -7.63
N LYS A 179 -8.79 16.72 -8.24
CA LYS A 179 -8.69 16.15 -9.60
C LYS A 179 -9.09 14.68 -9.64
N TRP A 180 -8.78 13.93 -8.58
CA TRP A 180 -9.13 12.52 -8.48
C TRP A 180 -10.65 12.32 -8.32
N SER A 181 -11.32 13.14 -7.50
CA SER A 181 -12.77 13.07 -7.32
C SER A 181 -13.57 13.51 -8.55
N THR A 182 -13.11 14.51 -9.30
CA THR A 182 -13.83 14.99 -10.50
C THR A 182 -13.80 13.98 -11.64
N LYS A 183 -12.70 13.24 -11.82
CA LYS A 183 -12.62 12.17 -12.85
C LYS A 183 -13.67 11.07 -12.66
N LEU A 184 -14.03 10.74 -11.42
CA LEU A 184 -15.10 9.76 -11.12
C LEU A 184 -16.49 10.30 -11.46
N ASN A 185 -16.74 11.59 -11.22
CA ASN A 185 -18.04 12.23 -11.50
C ASN A 185 -18.34 12.37 -13.00
N HIS A 186 -17.32 12.35 -13.86
CA HIS A 186 -17.50 12.42 -15.32
C HIS A 186 -17.85 11.06 -15.97
N ILE A 187 -17.77 9.95 -15.23
CA ILE A 187 -18.13 8.61 -15.73
C ILE A 187 -19.58 8.24 -15.35
N SER A 188 -20.14 8.93 -14.35
CA SER A 188 -21.51 8.72 -13.88
C SER A 188 -22.54 9.63 -14.55
N HIS A 189 -22.17 10.41 -15.57
CA HIS A 189 -23.04 11.27 -16.38
C HIS A 189 -22.85 10.98 -17.86
#